data_AF-A0A968RGU8-F1
#
_entry.id   AF-A0A968RGU8-F1
#
_cell.length_a   1.000
_cell.length_b   1.000
_cell.length_c   1.000
_cell.angle_alpha   90.00
_cell.angle_beta   90.00
_cell.angle_gamma   90.00
#
_symmetry.space_group_name_H-M   'P 1'
#
loop_
_entity.id
_entity.type
_entity.pdbx_description
1 polymer ?
#
loop_
_entity_poly.entity_id
_entity_poly.type
_entity_poly.pdbx_seq_one_letter_code
_entity_poly.pdbx_strand_id
1 'polypeptide(L)'
;SIGRDHPGIIIHLLRRSNFTAEELDNILNRNSGLKGISGVSSDMRQILEAIQNGNSRAQLALDIYVHRLRAGIGGMLASLGGLDALIFTGGVGENAAVVRAATCENLRFIGLKLDVEKNKKSPVDEDIASVDSAVRVLVIHTQEDWEIARECWEILGK
;
A
#
# COMPACT_ATOMS: atom_id res chain seq x y z
N SER A 1 7.05 5.18 -5.08
CA SER A 1 6.33 6.41 -5.43
C SER A 1 6.54 7.45 -4.33
N ILE A 2 7.25 8.54 -4.64
CA ILE A 2 7.29 9.76 -3.82
C ILE A 2 5.94 10.45 -4.05
N GLY A 3 4.97 10.14 -3.20
CA GLY A 3 3.62 10.67 -3.29
C GLY A 3 3.49 12.05 -2.63
N ARG A 4 2.80 12.95 -3.33
CA ARG A 4 2.06 14.18 -2.96
C ARG A 4 2.70 15.26 -2.05
N ASP A 5 3.65 14.98 -1.16
CA ASP A 5 3.85 15.87 0.00
C ASP A 5 5.13 16.72 0.00
N HIS A 6 5.98 16.68 -1.04
CA HIS A 6 7.22 17.47 -1.05
C HIS A 6 7.49 18.24 -2.36
N PRO A 7 6.66 19.26 -2.71
CA PRO A 7 6.98 20.18 -3.80
C PRO A 7 8.34 20.86 -3.60
N GLY A 8 8.72 21.14 -2.35
CA GLY A 8 9.99 21.79 -2.01
C GLY A 8 11.24 20.97 -2.33
N ILE A 9 11.21 19.64 -2.17
CA ILE A 9 12.33 18.76 -2.52
C ILE A 9 12.48 18.67 -4.04
N ILE A 10 11.35 18.63 -4.77
CA ILE A 10 11.32 18.66 -6.23
C ILE A 10 11.96 19.96 -6.75
N ILE A 11 11.54 21.11 -6.21
CA ILE A 11 12.09 22.42 -6.58
C ILE A 11 13.58 22.52 -6.21
N HIS A 12 13.99 21.98 -5.07
CA HIS A 12 15.39 21.97 -4.63
C HIS A 12 16.28 21.10 -5.52
N LEU A 13 15.80 19.92 -5.92
CA LEU A 13 16.51 19.02 -6.85
C LEU A 13 16.62 19.65 -8.25
N LEU A 14 15.56 20.27 -8.75
CA LEU A 14 15.59 21.04 -10.00
C LEU A 14 16.57 22.22 -9.97
N ARG A 15 16.79 22.82 -8.78
CA ARG A 15 17.70 23.96 -8.61
C ARG A 15 19.16 23.55 -8.38
N ARG A 16 19.42 22.40 -7.74
CA ARG A 16 20.77 21.93 -7.40
C ARG A 16 21.35 20.94 -8.40
N SER A 17 20.51 20.34 -9.23
CA SER A 17 20.91 19.31 -10.16
C SER A 17 20.37 19.69 -11.54
N ASN A 18 21.22 19.66 -12.57
CA ASN A 18 20.85 19.91 -13.98
C ASN A 18 19.97 18.79 -14.56
N PHE A 19 19.09 18.19 -13.75
CA PHE A 19 18.20 17.14 -14.21
C PHE A 19 17.12 17.72 -15.10
N THR A 20 16.96 17.11 -16.26
CA THR A 20 15.80 17.33 -17.13
C THR A 20 14.52 16.83 -16.44
N ALA A 21 13.36 17.33 -16.89
CA ALA A 21 12.07 16.89 -16.37
C ALA A 21 11.88 15.36 -16.52
N GLU A 22 12.41 14.76 -17.59
CA GLU A 22 12.40 13.31 -17.82
C GLU A 22 13.29 12.54 -16.83
N GLU A 23 14.49 13.04 -16.53
CA GLU A 23 15.37 12.41 -15.53
C GLU A 23 14.77 12.49 -14.13
N LEU A 24 14.12 13.61 -13.81
CA LEU A 24 13.43 13.78 -12.54
C LEU A 24 12.21 12.84 -12.44
N ASP A 25 11.41 12.72 -13.50
CA ASP A 25 10.30 11.76 -13.55
C ASP A 25 10.80 10.32 -13.39
N ASN A 26 11.92 9.98 -14.03
CA ASN A 26 12.54 8.66 -13.92
C ASN A 26 13.05 8.39 -12.49
N ILE A 27 13.62 9.38 -11.81
CA ILE A 27 14.03 9.28 -10.40
C ILE A 27 12.80 9.11 -9.49
N LEU A 28 11.77 9.94 -9.68
CA LEU A 28 10.56 9.95 -8.85
C LEU A 28 9.66 8.74 -9.08
N ASN A 29 9.59 8.20 -10.28
CA ASN A 29 8.71 7.06 -10.60
C ASN A 29 9.46 5.72 -10.59
N ARG A 30 10.72 5.66 -11.05
CA ARG A 30 11.46 4.39 -11.18
C ARG A 30 12.51 4.15 -10.10
N ASN A 31 13.06 5.19 -9.47
CA ASN A 31 14.10 5.05 -8.43
C ASN A 31 13.66 5.52 -7.04
N SER A 32 12.35 5.64 -6.81
CA SER A 32 11.81 6.10 -5.52
C SER A 32 10.88 5.10 -4.84
N GLY A 33 10.60 5.33 -3.55
CA GLY A 33 9.79 4.41 -2.74
C GLY A 33 10.57 3.14 -2.40
N LEU A 34 9.94 1.97 -2.55
CA LEU A 34 10.54 0.69 -2.14
C LEU A 34 11.93 0.48 -2.76
N LYS A 35 12.08 0.67 -4.08
CA LYS A 35 13.37 0.48 -4.76
C LYS A 35 14.42 1.50 -4.33
N GLY A 36 14.05 2.77 -4.23
CA GLY A 36 14.97 3.83 -3.84
C GLY A 36 15.51 3.68 -2.42
N ILE A 37 14.65 3.26 -1.48
CA ILE A 37 15.03 3.08 -0.07
C ILE A 37 15.79 1.77 0.11
N SER A 38 15.23 0.65 -0.38
CA SER A 38 15.83 -0.69 -0.20
C SER A 38 17.11 -0.88 -1.03
N GLY A 39 17.20 -0.25 -2.20
CA GLY A 39 18.20 -0.57 -3.22
C GLY A 39 17.97 -1.91 -3.93
N VAL A 40 16.84 -2.58 -3.68
CA VAL A 40 16.55 -3.94 -4.17
C VAL A 40 15.57 -3.89 -5.34
N SER A 41 14.31 -3.61 -5.07
CA SER A 41 13.23 -3.71 -6.06
C SER A 41 12.05 -2.81 -5.71
N SER A 42 11.21 -2.53 -6.69
CA SER A 42 9.90 -1.92 -6.48
C SER A 42 8.82 -2.98 -6.19
N ASP A 43 9.10 -4.26 -6.42
CA ASP A 43 8.20 -5.38 -6.14
C ASP A 43 8.24 -5.76 -4.65
N MET A 44 7.08 -5.74 -3.99
CA MET A 44 6.96 -6.08 -2.57
C MET A 44 7.43 -7.52 -2.26
N ARG A 45 7.26 -8.47 -3.18
CA ARG A 45 7.70 -9.87 -2.96
C ARG A 45 9.22 -9.95 -2.79
N GLN A 46 9.95 -9.27 -3.67
CA GLN A 46 11.42 -9.20 -3.61
C GLN A 46 11.91 -8.42 -2.38
N ILE A 47 11.14 -7.43 -1.91
CA ILE A 47 11.43 -6.73 -0.64
C ILE A 47 11.31 -7.68 0.53
N LEU A 48 10.22 -8.46 0.61
CA LEU A 48 10.00 -9.41 1.69
C LEU A 48 11.06 -10.52 1.70
N GLU A 49 11.47 -11.01 0.54
CA GLU A 49 12.58 -11.97 0.40
C GLU A 49 13.91 -11.36 0.88
N ALA A 50 14.22 -10.11 0.49
CA ALA A 50 15.42 -9.43 0.95
C ALA A 50 15.43 -9.21 2.48
N ILE A 51 14.27 -8.95 3.08
CA ILE A 51 14.12 -8.88 4.54
C ILE A 51 14.44 -10.22 5.19
N GLN A 52 13.92 -11.33 4.66
CA GLN A 52 14.23 -12.68 5.16
C GLN A 52 15.74 -12.99 5.07
N ASN A 53 16.42 -12.44 4.06
CA ASN A 53 17.87 -12.52 3.90
C ASN A 53 18.67 -11.49 4.74
N GLY A 54 18.02 -10.78 5.67
CA GLY A 54 18.68 -9.87 6.62
C GLY A 54 18.95 -8.46 6.09
N ASN A 55 18.33 -8.04 4.98
CA ASN A 55 18.53 -6.70 4.43
C ASN A 55 17.78 -5.63 5.24
N SER A 56 18.50 -4.89 6.07
CA SER A 56 17.95 -3.81 6.91
C SER A 56 17.35 -2.65 6.11
N ARG A 57 17.86 -2.35 4.91
CA ARG A 57 17.29 -1.31 4.04
C ARG A 57 15.95 -1.74 3.45
N ALA A 58 15.78 -3.03 3.16
CA ALA A 58 14.49 -3.57 2.73
C ALA A 58 13.46 -3.49 3.87
N GLN A 59 13.85 -3.77 5.11
CA GLN A 59 12.98 -3.59 6.28
C GLN A 59 12.57 -2.12 6.43
N LEU A 60 13.52 -1.19 6.36
CA LEU A 60 13.23 0.25 6.42
C LEU A 60 12.26 0.69 5.31
N ALA A 61 12.41 0.15 4.10
CA ALA A 61 11.52 0.45 2.98
C ALA A 61 10.08 -0.02 3.26
N LEU A 62 9.91 -1.21 3.83
CA LEU A 62 8.61 -1.73 4.27
C LEU A 62 8.02 -0.88 5.40
N ASP A 63 8.81 -0.50 6.39
CA ASP A 63 8.34 0.31 7.53
C ASP A 63 7.80 1.67 7.06
N ILE A 64 8.52 2.34 6.15
CA ILE A 64 8.08 3.60 5.53
C ILE A 64 6.82 3.39 4.69
N TYR A 65 6.74 2.29 3.94
CA TYR A 65 5.54 1.95 3.16
C TYR A 65 4.31 1.80 4.08
N VAL A 66 4.41 1.01 5.14
CA VAL A 66 3.32 0.78 6.10
C VAL A 66 2.96 2.08 6.83
N HIS A 67 3.94 2.89 7.20
CA HIS A 67 3.69 4.20 7.82
C HIS A 67 2.84 5.10 6.92
N ARG A 68 3.19 5.22 5.63
CA ARG A 68 2.42 6.02 4.67
C ARG A 68 1.02 5.47 4.44
N LEU A 69 0.87 4.16 4.34
CA LEU A 69 -0.43 3.52 4.20
C LEU A 69 -1.35 3.87 5.39
N ARG A 70 -0.83 3.76 6.62
CA ARG A 70 -1.56 4.13 7.83
C ARG A 70 -1.87 5.63 7.89
N ALA A 71 -0.95 6.49 7.48
CA ALA A 71 -1.20 7.93 7.42
C ALA A 71 -2.36 8.27 6.45
N GLY A 72 -2.42 7.59 5.31
CA GLY A 72 -3.54 7.69 4.38
C GLY A 72 -4.86 7.26 5.00
N ILE A 73 -4.89 6.10 5.66
CA ILE A 73 -6.07 5.63 6.41
C ILE A 73 -6.48 6.65 7.47
N GLY A 74 -5.54 7.12 8.29
CA GLY A 74 -5.78 8.09 9.35
C GLY A 74 -6.33 9.43 8.86
N GLY A 75 -5.87 9.91 7.70
CA GLY A 75 -6.40 11.12 7.07
C GLY A 75 -7.88 10.99 6.68
N MET A 76 -8.33 9.79 6.31
CA MET A 76 -9.73 9.52 5.98
C MET A 76 -10.59 9.32 7.23
N LEU A 77 -10.06 8.71 8.30
CA LEU A 77 -10.79 8.43 9.54
C LEU A 77 -11.49 9.67 10.12
N ALA A 78 -10.79 10.80 10.15
CA ALA A 78 -11.34 12.05 10.69
C ALA A 78 -12.56 12.56 9.90
N SER A 79 -12.59 12.31 8.59
CA SER A 79 -13.69 12.73 7.71
C SER A 79 -14.89 11.78 7.76
N LEU A 80 -14.65 10.50 8.09
CA LEU A 80 -15.68 9.46 8.12
C LEU A 80 -16.38 9.33 9.48
N GLY A 81 -15.84 9.96 10.54
CA GLY A 81 -16.42 9.89 11.90
C GLY A 81 -16.27 8.52 12.57
N GLY A 82 -15.48 7.62 11.99
CA GLY A 82 -15.31 6.23 12.41
C GLY A 82 -14.82 5.35 11.27
N LEU A 83 -14.75 4.04 11.51
CA LEU A 83 -14.41 3.05 10.49
C LEU A 83 -15.19 1.76 10.75
N ASP A 84 -16.10 1.40 9.84
CA ASP A 84 -16.83 0.13 9.93
C ASP A 84 -16.04 -1.03 9.34
N ALA A 85 -15.31 -0.76 8.25
CA ALA A 85 -14.52 -1.77 7.54
C ALA A 85 -13.24 -1.19 6.93
N LEU A 86 -12.17 -1.99 6.95
CA LEU A 86 -10.94 -1.77 6.20
C LEU A 86 -10.83 -2.84 5.11
N ILE A 87 -10.75 -2.43 3.85
CA ILE A 87 -10.66 -3.34 2.70
C ILE A 87 -9.25 -3.30 2.12
N PHE A 88 -8.62 -4.46 2.02
CA PHE A 88 -7.38 -4.68 1.27
C PHE A 88 -7.71 -5.31 -0.08
N THR A 89 -7.20 -4.71 -1.14
CA THR A 89 -7.45 -5.12 -2.51
C THR A 89 -6.23 -4.79 -3.39
N GLY A 90 -6.20 -5.27 -4.61
CA GLY A 90 -5.09 -5.13 -5.55
C GLY A 90 -3.84 -5.93 -5.15
N GLY A 91 -2.82 -5.89 -6.00
CA GLY A 91 -1.65 -6.76 -5.91
C GLY A 91 -1.02 -6.89 -4.51
N VAL A 92 -0.64 -5.78 -3.86
CA VAL A 92 -0.03 -5.83 -2.51
C VAL A 92 -1.06 -6.11 -1.42
N GLY A 93 -2.25 -5.51 -1.50
CA GLY A 93 -3.29 -5.67 -0.48
C GLY A 93 -3.78 -7.12 -0.37
N GLU A 94 -3.93 -7.81 -1.50
CA GLU A 94 -4.38 -9.19 -1.58
C GLU A 94 -3.28 -10.19 -1.19
N ASN A 95 -2.03 -9.95 -1.60
CA ASN A 95 -0.99 -10.97 -1.52
C ASN A 95 -0.01 -10.80 -0.34
N ALA A 96 0.11 -9.60 0.24
CA ALA A 96 1.10 -9.34 1.27
C ALA A 96 0.49 -9.38 2.68
N ALA A 97 0.35 -10.59 3.25
CA ALA A 97 -0.14 -10.80 4.61
C ALA A 97 0.65 -10.00 5.67
N VAL A 98 1.96 -9.84 5.48
CA VAL A 98 2.83 -9.04 6.37
C VAL A 98 2.44 -7.57 6.34
N VAL A 99 2.13 -7.01 5.16
CA VAL A 99 1.69 -5.62 5.02
C VAL A 99 0.35 -5.41 5.70
N ARG A 100 -0.62 -6.32 5.51
CA ARG A 100 -1.92 -6.26 6.20
C ARG A 100 -1.75 -6.29 7.71
N ALA A 101 -1.02 -7.28 8.22
CA ALA A 101 -0.75 -7.43 9.65
C ALA A 101 -0.08 -6.18 10.23
N ALA A 102 0.99 -5.71 9.59
CA ALA A 102 1.67 -4.49 10.00
C ALA A 102 0.70 -3.32 10.00
N THR A 103 -0.07 -3.08 8.93
CA THR A 103 -1.04 -1.98 8.86
C THR A 103 -2.03 -2.01 10.03
N CYS A 104 -2.65 -3.16 10.27
CA CYS A 104 -3.65 -3.37 11.31
C CYS A 104 -3.12 -3.21 12.75
N GLU A 105 -1.85 -3.52 13.02
CA GLU A 105 -1.27 -3.49 14.37
C GLU A 105 -1.46 -2.13 15.08
N ASN A 106 -1.25 -1.02 14.37
CA ASN A 106 -1.38 0.33 14.93
C ASN A 106 -2.80 0.91 14.78
N LEU A 107 -3.75 0.15 14.24
CA LEU A 107 -5.16 0.54 14.18
C LEU A 107 -5.97 -0.11 15.32
N ARG A 108 -5.32 -0.81 16.26
CA ARG A 108 -5.99 -1.38 17.44
C ARG A 108 -6.69 -0.35 18.31
N PHE A 109 -6.23 0.91 18.32
CA PHE A 109 -6.85 1.99 19.12
C PHE A 109 -8.28 2.35 18.67
N ILE A 110 -8.65 2.04 17.42
CA ILE A 110 -10.03 2.18 16.93
C ILE A 110 -10.83 0.86 17.02
N GLY A 111 -10.32 -0.13 17.76
CA GLY A 111 -10.99 -1.41 17.96
C GLY A 111 -10.81 -2.43 16.83
N LEU A 112 -9.91 -2.17 15.86
CA LEU A 112 -9.57 -3.12 14.81
C LEU A 112 -8.67 -4.24 15.37
N LYS A 113 -9.12 -5.49 15.22
CA LYS A 113 -8.37 -6.69 15.59
C LYS A 113 -8.34 -7.67 14.43
N LEU A 114 -7.13 -8.11 14.09
CA LEU A 114 -6.89 -9.00 12.96
C LEU A 114 -6.76 -10.46 13.44
N ASP A 115 -7.45 -11.38 12.78
CA ASP A 115 -7.22 -12.80 12.94
C ASP A 115 -5.95 -13.19 12.17
N VAL A 116 -4.89 -13.48 12.92
CA VAL A 116 -3.56 -13.78 12.39
C VAL A 116 -3.57 -15.03 11.51
N GLU A 117 -4.39 -16.03 11.85
CA GLU A 117 -4.42 -17.29 11.11
C GLU A 117 -5.23 -17.16 9.82
N LYS A 118 -6.36 -16.45 9.84
CA LYS A 118 -7.06 -16.09 8.60
C LYS A 118 -6.18 -15.25 7.67
N ASN A 119 -5.50 -14.26 8.22
CA ASN A 119 -4.64 -13.37 7.42
C ASN A 119 -3.51 -14.11 6.68
N LYS A 120 -2.95 -15.18 7.26
CA LYS A 120 -1.86 -15.97 6.68
C LYS A 120 -2.32 -16.92 5.57
N LYS A 121 -3.59 -17.30 5.51
CA LYS A 121 -4.13 -18.33 4.59
C LYS A 121 -4.35 -17.85 3.16
N SER A 122 -3.71 -16.76 2.74
CA SER A 122 -3.96 -16.10 1.44
C SER A 122 -5.46 -15.92 1.16
N PRO A 123 -6.18 -15.21 2.05
CA PRO A 123 -7.62 -15.02 1.97
C PRO A 123 -7.99 -14.25 0.69
N VAL A 124 -9.07 -14.68 0.05
CA VAL A 124 -9.67 -14.02 -1.13
C VAL A 124 -11.16 -13.92 -0.89
N ASP A 125 -11.71 -12.73 -1.06
CA ASP A 125 -13.11 -12.37 -0.78
C ASP A 125 -13.56 -12.80 0.63
N GLU A 126 -12.66 -12.64 1.61
CA GLU A 126 -12.82 -13.11 2.98
C GLU A 126 -12.61 -12.00 4.00
N ASP A 127 -13.38 -12.09 5.09
CA ASP A 127 -13.21 -11.27 6.27
C ASP A 127 -12.27 -11.91 7.30
N ILE A 128 -11.14 -11.23 7.48
CA ILE A 128 -9.98 -11.64 8.26
C ILE A 128 -9.90 -10.91 9.61
N ALA A 129 -10.94 -10.17 10.00
CA ALA A 129 -11.03 -9.61 11.34
C ALA A 129 -11.35 -10.71 12.38
N SER A 130 -10.79 -10.53 13.59
CA SER A 130 -11.16 -11.31 14.77
C SER A 130 -12.66 -11.13 15.09
N VAL A 131 -13.24 -12.10 15.80
CA VAL A 131 -14.66 -12.07 16.17
C VAL A 131 -15.00 -10.88 17.07
N ASP A 132 -14.06 -10.46 17.91
CA ASP A 132 -14.17 -9.36 18.87
C ASP A 132 -13.65 -8.02 18.32
N SER A 133 -13.46 -7.92 17.00
CA SER A 133 -13.07 -6.69 16.31
C SER A 133 -14.29 -5.80 16.09
N ALA A 134 -14.19 -4.52 16.45
CA ALA A 134 -15.22 -3.52 16.15
C ALA A 134 -15.23 -3.12 14.66
N VAL A 135 -14.08 -3.25 13.99
CA VAL A 135 -13.89 -2.93 12.57
C VAL A 135 -13.70 -4.23 11.79
N ARG A 136 -14.45 -4.43 10.70
CA ARG A 136 -14.24 -5.59 9.82
C ARG A 136 -13.00 -5.36 8.94
N VAL A 137 -12.29 -6.44 8.59
CA VAL A 137 -11.08 -6.35 7.77
C VAL A 137 -11.24 -7.33 6.63
N LEU A 138 -11.44 -6.84 5.42
CA LEU A 138 -11.73 -7.68 4.27
C LEU A 138 -10.53 -7.72 3.32
N VAL A 139 -10.32 -8.87 2.71
CA VAL A 139 -9.45 -9.01 1.54
C VAL A 139 -10.34 -9.34 0.36
N ILE A 140 -10.46 -8.39 -0.57
CA ILE A 140 -11.36 -8.50 -1.72
C ILE A 140 -10.51 -8.49 -2.99
N HIS A 141 -10.77 -9.44 -3.89
CA HIS A 141 -10.08 -9.47 -5.18
C HIS A 141 -10.53 -8.29 -6.06
N THR A 142 -9.59 -7.50 -6.56
CA THR A 142 -9.95 -6.47 -7.53
C THR A 142 -10.29 -7.11 -8.87
N GLN A 143 -11.49 -6.88 -9.38
CA GLN A 143 -11.86 -7.27 -10.74
C GLN A 143 -11.56 -6.13 -11.74
N GLU A 144 -10.31 -5.67 -11.82
CA GLU A 144 -9.91 -4.55 -12.72
C GLU A 144 -10.31 -4.81 -14.19
N ASP A 145 -10.25 -6.08 -14.61
CA ASP A 145 -10.63 -6.49 -15.97
C ASP A 145 -12.15 -6.42 -16.23
N TRP A 146 -12.99 -6.61 -15.20
CA TRP A 146 -14.45 -6.53 -15.34
C TRP A 146 -14.93 -5.08 -15.43
N GLU A 147 -14.32 -4.17 -14.67
CA GLU A 147 -14.65 -2.74 -14.73
C GLU A 147 -14.33 -2.18 -16.12
N ILE A 148 -13.14 -2.51 -16.67
CA ILE A 148 -12.73 -2.11 -18.02
C ILE A 148 -13.61 -2.77 -19.09
N ALA A 149 -13.95 -4.05 -18.96
CA ALA A 149 -14.83 -4.74 -19.90
C ALA A 149 -16.26 -4.16 -19.89
N ARG A 150 -16.76 -3.77 -18.72
CA ARG A 150 -18.05 -3.10 -18.57
C ARG A 150 -18.03 -1.69 -19.17
N GLU A 151 -17.00 -0.88 -18.90
CA GLU A 151 -16.85 0.44 -19.52
C GLU A 151 -16.75 0.34 -21.05
N CYS A 152 -15.96 -0.61 -21.57
CA CYS A 152 -15.89 -0.88 -23.01
C CYS A 152 -17.25 -1.28 -23.59
N TRP A 153 -18.03 -2.11 -22.89
CA TRP A 153 -19.34 -2.53 -23.36
C TRP A 153 -20.38 -1.40 -23.31
N GLU A 154 -20.37 -0.54 -22.29
CA GLU A 154 -21.22 0.65 -22.23
C GLU A 154 -20.88 1.68 -23.32
N ILE A 155 -19.62 1.78 -23.74
CA ILE A 155 -19.17 2.66 -24.83
C ILE A 155 -19.50 2.06 -26.22
N LEU A 156 -19.39 0.74 -26.39
CA LEU A 156 -19.71 0.04 -27.64
C LEU A 156 -21.21 -0.26 -27.83
N GLY A 157 -22.02 -0.08 -26.78
CA GLY A 157 -23.47 -0.26 -26.78
C GLY A 157 -24.27 0.99 -27.19
N LYS A 158 -23.62 2.05 -27.66
CA LYS A 158 -24.22 3.21 -28.34
C LYS A 158 -23.88 3.21 -29.82
#